data_AF-A0A4Q9M9U3-F1
#
_entry.id   AF-A0A4Q9M9U3-F1
#
_cell.length_a   1.000
_cell.length_b   1.000
_cell.length_c   1.000
_cell.angle_alpha   90.00
_cell.angle_beta   90.00
_cell.angle_gamma   90.00
#
_symmetry.space_group_name_H-M   'P 1'
#
loop_
_entity.id
_entity.type
_entity.pdbx_description
1 polymer ?
#
loop_
_entity_poly.entity_id
_entity_poly.type
_entity_poly.pdbx_seq_one_letter_code
_entity_poly.pdbx_strand_id
1 'polypeptide(L)'
;IGYKSLLYRTKVRAAPSYKLQLRSYDDIHVVDDGVRKHVKIYSNARRAIQHLYDINNTNDRRALKDILQKYRAIKPEDLRAYTAILEAFTPGLCGQHASWLWHIEDNSAGRDNSMTNFRRVMWLRARARKCRWDEERILVPFEMECVVRSFKKKETEWCDLAQSADLSGHRAYAHHQAAMWRGLKEYAEDIFRCVQMEVQPESYTVRSRRWL
;
A
#
# COMPACT_ATOMS: atom_id res chain seq x y z
N ILE A 1 -10.87 9.65 12.50
CA ILE A 1 -10.66 10.16 11.12
C ILE A 1 -9.95 9.13 10.22
N GLY A 2 -8.76 8.62 10.57
CA GLY A 2 -8.07 7.60 9.74
C GLY A 2 -8.83 6.28 9.56
N TYR A 3 -9.56 5.83 10.59
CA TYR A 3 -10.43 4.65 10.45
C TYR A 3 -11.63 4.90 9.51
N LYS A 4 -12.19 6.11 9.51
CA LYS A 4 -13.25 6.52 8.58
C LYS A 4 -12.76 6.45 7.12
N SER A 5 -11.58 6.96 6.82
CA SER A 5 -11.01 6.85 5.47
C SER A 5 -10.72 5.39 5.07
N LEU A 6 -10.39 4.52 6.02
CA LEU A 6 -10.25 3.08 5.76
C LEU A 6 -11.58 2.45 5.37
N LEU A 7 -12.67 2.74 6.11
CA LEU A 7 -14.01 2.22 5.80
C LEU A 7 -14.52 2.66 4.42
N TYR A 8 -14.28 3.91 4.03
CA TYR A 8 -14.62 4.35 2.66
C TYR A 8 -13.91 3.51 1.60
N ARG A 9 -12.64 3.16 1.83
CA ARG A 9 -11.86 2.36 0.89
C ARG A 9 -12.32 0.89 0.88
N THR A 10 -12.42 0.27 2.05
CA THR A 10 -12.61 -1.18 2.14
C THR A 10 -14.07 -1.60 2.05
N LYS A 11 -15.01 -0.79 2.55
CA LYS A 11 -16.43 -1.16 2.62
C LYS A 11 -17.29 -0.41 1.61
N VAL A 12 -17.09 0.88 1.41
CA VAL A 12 -17.94 1.65 0.47
C VAL A 12 -17.52 1.44 -0.97
N ARG A 13 -16.23 1.62 -1.30
CA ARG A 13 -15.74 1.47 -2.68
C ARG A 13 -15.72 0.03 -3.18
N ALA A 14 -15.57 -0.94 -2.27
CA ALA A 14 -15.54 -2.35 -2.63
C ALA A 14 -16.93 -3.01 -2.59
N ALA A 15 -18.00 -2.26 -2.27
CA ALA A 15 -19.34 -2.83 -2.20
C ALA A 15 -19.84 -3.22 -3.61
N PRO A 16 -20.24 -4.48 -3.84
CA PRO A 16 -20.69 -4.95 -5.15
C PRO A 16 -22.15 -4.55 -5.45
N SER A 17 -22.92 -4.12 -4.44
CA SER A 17 -24.32 -3.77 -4.60
C SER A 17 -24.70 -2.54 -3.79
N TYR A 18 -25.74 -1.84 -4.26
CA TYR A 18 -26.28 -0.65 -3.61
C TYR A 18 -26.72 -0.91 -2.16
N LYS A 19 -27.38 -2.04 -1.89
CA LYS A 19 -27.82 -2.40 -0.52
C LYS A 19 -26.64 -2.59 0.43
N LEU A 20 -25.57 -3.23 -0.02
CA LEU A 20 -24.37 -3.41 0.79
C LEU A 20 -23.65 -2.08 1.01
N GLN A 21 -23.63 -1.22 -0.01
CA GLN A 21 -23.08 0.13 0.07
C GLN A 21 -23.81 0.96 1.14
N LEU A 22 -25.15 0.88 1.18
CA LEU A 22 -25.95 1.57 2.21
C LEU A 22 -25.58 1.09 3.62
N ARG A 23 -25.45 -0.22 3.84
CA ARG A 23 -24.99 -0.77 5.13
C ARG A 23 -23.57 -0.31 5.49
N SER A 24 -22.69 -0.17 4.51
CA SER A 24 -21.35 0.39 4.73
C SER A 24 -21.39 1.86 5.17
N TYR A 25 -22.43 2.62 4.80
CA TYR A 25 -22.63 3.99 5.28
C TYR A 25 -23.12 4.03 6.74
N ASP A 26 -23.90 3.05 7.20
CA ASP A 26 -24.28 2.95 8.62
C ASP A 26 -23.03 2.83 9.52
N ASP A 27 -22.07 2.00 9.14
CA ASP A 27 -20.78 1.89 9.84
C ASP A 27 -20.01 3.21 9.85
N ILE A 28 -20.08 3.98 8.76
CA ILE A 28 -19.44 5.30 8.68
C ILE A 28 -20.14 6.29 9.62
N HIS A 29 -21.46 6.24 9.71
CA HIS A 29 -22.23 7.10 10.62
C HIS A 29 -21.85 6.85 12.08
N VAL A 30 -21.70 5.59 12.49
CA VAL A 30 -21.24 5.22 13.83
C VAL A 30 -19.86 5.84 14.13
N VAL A 31 -18.93 5.73 13.18
CA VAL A 31 -17.59 6.32 13.33
C VAL A 31 -17.66 7.85 13.37
N ASP A 32 -18.53 8.45 12.56
CA ASP A 32 -18.74 9.90 12.55
C ASP A 32 -19.30 10.44 13.85
N ASP A 33 -20.24 9.74 14.46
CA ASP A 33 -20.79 10.13 15.75
C ASP A 33 -19.73 10.05 16.86
N GLY A 34 -18.85 9.06 16.81
CA GLY A 34 -17.66 9.00 17.66
C GLY A 34 -16.74 10.21 17.46
N VAL A 35 -16.43 10.56 16.20
CA VAL A 35 -15.62 11.74 15.88
C VAL A 35 -16.28 13.03 16.39
N ARG A 36 -17.59 13.21 16.16
CA ARG A 36 -18.35 14.37 16.64
C ARG A 36 -18.35 14.48 18.15
N LYS A 37 -18.45 13.36 18.88
CA LYS A 37 -18.35 13.34 20.34
C LYS A 37 -17.00 13.88 20.81
N HIS A 38 -15.90 13.42 20.22
CA HIS A 38 -14.56 13.90 20.56
C HIS A 38 -14.34 15.38 20.19
N VAL A 39 -14.88 15.83 19.06
CA VAL A 39 -14.84 17.25 18.66
C VAL A 39 -15.58 18.12 19.66
N LYS A 40 -16.76 17.69 20.14
CA LYS A 40 -17.49 18.40 21.19
C LYS A 40 -16.69 18.50 22.48
N ILE A 41 -16.12 17.39 22.95
CA ILE A 41 -15.26 17.36 24.15
C ILE A 41 -14.09 18.35 24.00
N TYR A 42 -13.39 18.31 22.86
CA TYR A 42 -12.31 19.23 22.55
C TYR A 42 -12.76 20.70 22.56
N SER A 43 -13.89 21.01 21.92
CA SER A 43 -14.43 22.36 21.87
C SER A 43 -14.81 22.90 23.25
N ASN A 44 -15.35 22.03 24.11
CA ASN A 44 -15.69 22.37 25.48
C ASN A 44 -14.44 22.63 26.31
N ALA A 45 -13.42 21.75 26.20
CA ALA A 45 -12.14 21.95 26.88
C ALA A 45 -11.46 23.25 26.45
N ARG A 46 -11.47 23.56 25.14
CA ARG A 46 -10.92 24.82 24.62
C ARG A 46 -11.66 26.05 25.15
N ARG A 47 -12.99 25.99 25.26
CA ARG A 47 -13.79 27.06 25.88
C ARG A 47 -13.44 27.21 27.36
N ALA A 48 -13.31 26.11 28.09
CA ALA A 48 -12.91 26.13 29.50
C ALA A 48 -11.54 26.80 29.67
N ILE A 49 -10.55 26.48 28.82
CA ILE A 49 -9.25 27.16 28.80
C ILE A 49 -9.42 28.66 28.64
N GLN A 50 -10.24 29.11 27.68
CA GLN A 50 -10.48 30.55 27.47
C GLN A 50 -11.10 31.24 28.70
N HIS A 51 -11.91 30.52 29.49
CA HIS A 51 -12.51 31.06 30.71
C HIS A 51 -11.54 31.12 31.90
N LEU A 52 -10.46 30.35 31.90
CA LEU A 52 -9.48 30.35 32.99
C LEU A 52 -8.52 31.54 32.95
N TYR A 53 -8.29 32.14 31.78
CA TYR A 53 -7.37 33.27 31.63
C TYR A 53 -8.14 34.59 31.66
N ASP A 54 -7.68 35.55 32.47
CA ASP A 54 -8.25 36.89 32.50
C ASP A 54 -7.71 37.73 31.34
N ILE A 55 -8.63 38.32 30.57
CA ILE A 55 -8.32 39.15 29.40
C ILE A 55 -7.65 40.47 29.80
N ASN A 56 -7.89 40.92 31.04
CA ASN A 56 -7.39 42.19 31.55
C ASN A 56 -5.90 42.14 31.94
N ASN A 57 -5.37 40.94 32.19
CA ASN A 57 -3.95 40.76 32.52
C ASN A 57 -3.12 40.55 31.24
N THR A 58 -2.09 41.39 31.06
CA THR A 58 -1.25 41.38 29.85
C THR A 58 -0.38 40.13 29.69
N ASN A 59 -0.04 39.46 30.80
CA ASN A 59 0.72 38.23 30.81
C ASN A 59 -0.16 37.04 30.43
N ASP A 60 -1.36 36.97 31.00
CA ASP A 60 -2.35 35.92 30.71
C ASP A 60 -2.86 36.01 29.27
N ARG A 61 -3.02 37.23 28.74
CA ARG A 61 -3.36 37.44 27.32
C ARG A 61 -2.32 36.86 26.36
N ARG A 62 -1.03 36.96 26.70
CA ARG A 62 0.06 36.37 25.89
C ARG A 62 0.08 34.86 25.99
N ALA A 63 0.01 34.31 27.21
CA ALA A 63 -0.05 32.88 27.43
C ALA A 63 -1.25 32.22 26.73
N LEU A 64 -2.43 32.86 26.79
CA LEU A 64 -3.63 32.41 26.10
C LEU A 64 -3.42 32.37 24.58
N LYS A 65 -2.76 33.37 23.99
CA LYS A 65 -2.48 33.41 22.55
C LYS A 65 -1.60 32.23 22.12
N ASP A 66 -0.57 31.93 22.89
CA ASP A 66 0.35 30.81 22.61
C ASP A 66 -0.38 29.46 22.70
N ILE A 67 -1.21 29.27 23.73
CA ILE A 67 -2.02 28.07 23.91
C ILE A 67 -3.05 27.91 22.78
N LEU A 68 -3.71 28.99 22.37
CA LEU A 68 -4.69 28.96 21.27
C LEU A 68 -4.03 28.76 19.89
N GLN A 69 -2.76 29.14 19.74
CA GLN A 69 -1.97 28.85 18.54
C GLN A 69 -1.64 27.36 18.43
N LYS A 70 -1.37 26.70 19.57
CA LYS A 70 -1.19 25.25 19.67
C LYS A 70 -2.52 24.48 19.49
N TYR A 71 -3.57 24.91 20.18
CA TYR A 71 -4.90 24.28 20.18
C TYR A 71 -5.91 25.11 19.37
N ARG A 72 -5.85 24.95 18.05
CA ARG A 72 -6.70 25.67 17.10
C ARG A 72 -8.14 25.16 17.14
N ALA A 73 -9.09 26.00 16.70
CA ALA A 73 -10.47 25.55 16.55
C ALA A 73 -10.57 24.50 15.42
N ILE A 74 -11.24 23.38 15.70
CA ILE A 74 -11.49 22.32 14.72
C ILE A 74 -12.56 22.80 13.75
N LYS A 75 -12.23 22.86 12.46
CA LYS A 75 -13.18 23.17 11.40
C LYS A 75 -13.71 21.89 10.73
N PRO A 76 -14.87 21.91 10.06
CA PRO A 76 -15.36 20.73 9.35
C PRO A 76 -14.39 20.24 8.27
N GLU A 77 -13.61 21.13 7.66
CA GLU A 77 -12.60 20.77 6.65
C GLU A 77 -11.47 19.90 7.24
N ASP A 78 -11.16 20.10 8.54
CA ASP A 78 -10.14 19.33 9.27
C ASP A 78 -10.57 17.88 9.53
N LEU A 79 -11.88 17.63 9.57
CA LEU A 79 -12.47 16.32 9.82
C LEU A 79 -12.67 15.51 8.53
N ARG A 80 -12.37 16.10 7.38
CA ARG A 80 -12.55 15.45 6.08
C ARG A 80 -11.69 14.20 6.00
N ALA A 81 -12.34 13.06 5.73
CA ALA A 81 -11.66 11.80 5.54
C ALA A 81 -11.02 11.76 4.15
N TYR A 82 -9.70 11.89 4.08
CA TYR A 82 -8.96 11.74 2.82
C TYR A 82 -8.51 10.28 2.67
N THR A 83 -9.10 9.56 1.72
CA THR A 83 -8.67 8.20 1.37
C THR A 83 -7.26 8.18 0.76
N ALA A 84 -6.86 9.28 0.11
CA ALA A 84 -5.53 9.46 -0.47
C ALA A 84 -4.41 9.39 0.57
N ILE A 85 -4.67 9.74 1.84
CA ILE A 85 -3.68 9.58 2.92
C ILE A 85 -3.34 8.10 3.17
N LEU A 86 -4.27 7.19 2.85
CA LEU A 86 -4.05 5.73 2.95
C LEU A 86 -3.49 5.14 1.65
N GLU A 87 -3.53 5.87 0.54
CA GLU A 87 -2.87 5.49 -0.70
C GLU A 87 -1.46 6.04 -0.67
N ALA A 88 -0.49 5.17 -0.36
CA ALA A 88 0.93 5.52 -0.31
C ALA A 88 1.52 6.05 -1.64
N PHE A 89 0.71 6.11 -2.71
CA PHE A 89 1.19 6.19 -4.08
C PHE A 89 0.50 7.24 -4.95
N THR A 90 -0.38 8.09 -4.42
CA THR A 90 -0.92 9.17 -5.25
C THR A 90 0.16 10.24 -5.43
N PRO A 91 0.78 10.36 -6.63
CA PRO A 91 1.93 11.26 -6.82
C PRO A 91 1.49 12.71 -6.62
N GLY A 92 2.35 13.54 -6.02
CA GLY A 92 2.05 14.97 -5.79
C GLY A 92 1.21 15.30 -4.56
N LEU A 93 0.74 14.30 -3.81
CA LEU A 93 -0.15 14.51 -2.64
C LEU A 93 0.56 14.36 -1.29
N CYS A 94 1.89 14.14 -1.32
CA CYS A 94 2.72 14.06 -0.13
C CYS A 94 2.71 15.41 0.61
N GLY A 95 1.96 15.49 1.70
CA GLY A 95 1.91 16.66 2.59
C GLY A 95 0.66 17.54 2.50
N GLN A 96 -0.18 17.41 1.46
CA GLN A 96 -1.30 18.35 1.24
C GLN A 96 -2.58 18.03 2.02
N HIS A 97 -2.78 16.79 2.46
CA HIS A 97 -4.08 16.34 2.98
C HIS A 97 -4.16 16.10 4.49
N ALA A 98 -3.07 16.22 5.25
CA ALA A 98 -3.12 16.01 6.69
C ALA A 98 -3.59 17.30 7.39
N SER A 99 -4.73 17.24 8.07
CA SER A 99 -5.16 18.32 8.97
C SER A 99 -4.12 18.59 10.06
N TRP A 100 -4.04 19.84 10.53
CA TRP A 100 -3.15 20.28 11.61
C TRP A 100 -3.30 19.44 12.90
N LEU A 101 -4.46 18.80 13.11
CA LEU A 101 -4.73 17.87 14.21
C LEU A 101 -3.70 16.74 14.33
N TRP A 102 -3.15 16.34 13.19
CA TRP A 102 -2.16 15.26 13.11
C TRP A 102 -0.73 15.70 13.43
N HIS A 103 -0.54 16.99 13.66
CA HIS A 103 0.74 17.63 13.94
C HIS A 103 0.81 18.22 15.36
N ILE A 104 -0.19 17.94 16.20
CA ILE A 104 -0.16 18.34 17.60
C ILE A 104 0.87 17.48 18.32
N GLU A 105 2.03 18.06 18.61
CA GLU A 105 3.04 17.43 19.45
C GLU A 105 2.63 17.60 20.92
N ASP A 106 2.06 16.53 21.48
CA ASP A 106 1.82 16.38 22.91
C ASP A 106 3.10 15.86 23.57
N ASN A 107 4.16 16.68 23.66
CA ASN A 107 5.14 16.49 24.73
C ASN A 107 6.12 17.67 24.88
N SER A 108 6.24 18.17 26.10
CA SER A 108 7.41 18.92 26.58
C SER A 108 8.68 18.03 26.69
N ALA A 109 8.52 16.71 26.52
CA ALA A 109 9.58 15.70 26.55
C ALA A 109 9.90 15.04 25.18
N GLY A 110 9.53 15.68 24.06
CA GLY A 110 10.08 15.41 22.72
C GLY A 110 10.08 13.95 22.22
N ARG A 111 9.08 13.12 22.55
CA ARG A 111 9.09 11.69 22.15
C ARG A 111 7.86 11.16 21.43
N ASP A 112 6.79 11.93 21.23
CA ASP A 112 5.64 11.44 20.45
C ASP A 112 5.67 11.81 18.97
N ASN A 113 6.54 11.09 18.27
CA ASN A 113 6.76 11.16 16.83
C ASN A 113 5.72 10.34 16.02
N SER A 114 4.46 10.23 16.49
CA SER A 114 3.46 9.29 15.96
C SER A 114 3.20 9.46 14.44
N MET A 115 3.03 10.71 13.99
CA MET A 115 2.82 11.02 12.57
C MET A 115 4.06 10.74 11.71
N THR A 116 5.25 11.05 12.23
CA THR A 116 6.51 10.76 11.54
C THR A 116 6.79 9.25 11.49
N ASN A 117 6.47 8.51 12.55
CA ASN A 117 6.53 7.05 12.58
C ASN A 117 5.57 6.46 11.55
N PHE A 118 4.34 6.98 11.46
CA PHE A 118 3.37 6.60 10.43
C PHE A 118 3.92 6.85 9.02
N ARG A 119 4.46 8.04 8.75
CA ARG A 119 5.08 8.38 7.45
C ARG A 119 6.28 7.49 7.14
N ARG A 120 7.14 7.21 8.12
CA ARG A 120 8.29 6.30 7.99
C ARG A 120 7.85 4.89 7.64
N VAL A 121 6.83 4.34 8.30
CA VAL A 121 6.29 3.02 7.99
C VAL A 121 5.70 2.98 6.58
N MET A 122 4.96 4.03 6.18
CA MET A 122 4.39 4.11 4.83
C MET A 122 5.50 4.15 3.76
N TRP A 123 6.56 4.94 4.00
CA TRP A 123 7.72 4.98 3.13
C TRP A 123 8.46 3.63 3.07
N LEU A 124 8.69 2.97 4.21
CA LEU A 124 9.32 1.65 4.27
C LEU A 124 8.52 0.61 3.47
N ARG A 125 7.18 0.62 3.59
CA ARG A 125 6.31 -0.26 2.79
C ARG A 125 6.39 0.04 1.29
N ALA A 126 6.42 1.31 0.91
CA ALA A 126 6.57 1.70 -0.49
C ALA A 126 7.92 1.26 -1.06
N ARG A 127 9.01 1.51 -0.31
CA ARG A 127 10.36 1.06 -0.66
C ARG A 127 10.45 -0.46 -0.77
N ALA A 128 9.91 -1.21 0.20
CA ALA A 128 9.92 -2.67 0.17
C ALA A 128 9.19 -3.24 -1.06
N ARG A 129 8.07 -2.63 -1.49
CA ARG A 129 7.40 -3.03 -2.74
C ARG A 129 8.25 -2.73 -3.97
N LYS A 130 8.88 -1.55 -4.02
CA LYS A 130 9.78 -1.18 -5.13
C LYS A 130 10.96 -2.14 -5.21
N CYS A 131 11.60 -2.45 -4.09
CA CYS A 131 12.69 -3.43 -4.03
C CYS A 131 12.23 -4.81 -4.50
N ARG A 132 11.05 -5.28 -4.06
CA ARG A 132 10.47 -6.53 -4.56
C ARG A 132 10.25 -6.50 -6.07
N TRP A 133 9.71 -5.42 -6.62
CA TRP A 133 9.53 -5.30 -8.07
C TRP A 133 10.87 -5.28 -8.82
N ASP A 134 11.91 -4.65 -8.28
CA ASP A 134 13.25 -4.71 -8.86
C ASP A 134 13.82 -6.14 -8.82
N GLU A 135 13.59 -6.88 -7.73
CA GLU A 135 13.98 -8.28 -7.60
C GLU A 135 13.22 -9.16 -8.60
N GLU A 136 11.88 -9.01 -8.70
CA GLU A 136 11.04 -9.74 -9.65
C GLU A 136 11.48 -9.51 -11.10
N ARG A 137 11.95 -8.31 -11.45
CA ARG A 137 12.52 -8.03 -12.78
C ARG A 137 13.72 -8.92 -13.14
N ILE A 138 14.48 -9.38 -12.15
CA ILE A 138 15.65 -10.25 -12.34
C ILE A 138 15.24 -11.72 -12.18
N LEU A 139 14.41 -12.03 -11.18
CA LEU A 139 14.03 -13.39 -10.84
C LEU A 139 13.07 -14.02 -11.85
N VAL A 140 12.07 -13.28 -12.33
CA VAL A 140 11.04 -13.84 -13.23
C VAL A 140 11.64 -14.39 -14.53
N PRO A 141 12.55 -13.69 -15.24
CA PRO A 141 13.22 -14.25 -16.42
C PRO A 141 14.02 -15.53 -16.10
N PHE A 142 14.70 -15.55 -14.95
CA PHE A 142 15.46 -16.72 -14.51
C PHE A 142 14.52 -17.90 -14.20
N GLU A 143 13.40 -17.66 -13.52
CA GLU A 143 12.39 -18.69 -13.23
C GLU A 143 11.77 -19.24 -14.52
N MET A 144 11.50 -18.39 -15.51
CA MET A 144 11.05 -18.82 -16.85
C MET A 144 12.04 -19.78 -17.51
N GLU A 145 13.34 -19.45 -17.48
CA GLU A 145 14.39 -20.36 -17.97
C GLU A 145 14.43 -21.68 -17.19
N CYS A 146 14.28 -21.62 -15.86
CA CYS A 146 14.21 -22.81 -15.02
C CYS A 146 13.04 -23.72 -15.39
N VAL A 147 11.87 -23.17 -15.72
CA VAL A 147 10.69 -23.93 -16.17
C VAL A 147 10.99 -24.67 -17.48
N VAL A 148 11.56 -23.97 -18.47
CA VAL A 148 11.95 -24.58 -19.76
C VAL A 148 12.96 -25.71 -19.55
N ARG A 149 13.99 -25.47 -18.73
CA ARG A 149 15.00 -26.49 -18.39
C ARG A 149 14.38 -27.70 -17.68
N SER A 150 13.40 -27.47 -16.80
CA SER A 150 12.67 -28.55 -16.11
C SER A 150 11.89 -29.43 -17.07
N PHE A 151 11.15 -28.83 -18.03
CA PHE A 151 10.43 -29.59 -19.06
C PHE A 151 11.37 -30.36 -19.97
N LYS A 152 12.48 -29.75 -20.39
CA LYS A 152 13.52 -30.44 -21.17
C LYS A 152 14.07 -31.65 -20.40
N LYS A 153 14.36 -31.49 -19.11
CA LYS A 153 14.83 -32.60 -18.26
C LYS A 153 13.79 -33.73 -18.19
N LYS A 154 12.51 -33.39 -18.07
CA LYS A 154 11.43 -34.39 -18.07
C LYS A 154 11.32 -35.11 -19.42
N GLU A 155 11.40 -34.38 -20.53
CA GLU A 155 11.45 -34.98 -21.87
C GLU A 155 12.59 -36.00 -21.97
N THR A 156 13.81 -35.64 -21.54
CA THR A 156 14.96 -36.54 -21.60
C THR A 156 14.78 -37.77 -20.70
N GLU A 157 14.29 -37.58 -19.47
CA GLU A 157 14.00 -38.70 -18.54
C GLU A 157 13.02 -39.71 -19.18
N TRP A 158 11.96 -39.24 -19.85
CA TRP A 158 11.00 -40.12 -20.52
C TRP A 158 11.55 -40.76 -21.79
N CYS A 159 12.41 -40.07 -22.54
CA CYS A 159 13.13 -40.64 -23.66
C CYS A 159 14.07 -41.77 -23.23
N ASP A 160 14.79 -41.59 -22.11
CA ASP A 160 15.69 -42.61 -21.56
C ASP A 160 14.89 -43.83 -21.08
N LEU A 161 13.75 -43.61 -20.40
CA LEU A 161 12.83 -44.68 -19.99
C LEU A 161 12.26 -45.44 -21.19
N ALA A 162 11.98 -44.76 -22.31
CA ALA A 162 11.51 -45.42 -23.53
C ALA A 162 12.58 -46.35 -24.12
N GLN A 163 13.85 -45.96 -24.03
CA GLN A 163 14.98 -46.77 -24.51
C GLN A 163 15.23 -47.99 -23.61
N SER A 164 15.07 -47.86 -22.29
CA SER A 164 15.25 -48.95 -21.34
C SER A 164 14.01 -49.85 -21.17
N ALA A 165 12.90 -49.58 -21.86
CA ALA A 165 11.67 -50.35 -21.72
C ALA A 165 11.70 -51.64 -22.55
N ASP A 166 11.50 -52.78 -21.87
CA ASP A 166 11.42 -54.12 -22.47
C ASP A 166 10.11 -54.36 -23.24
N LEU A 167 8.99 -53.82 -22.73
CA LEU A 167 7.67 -54.01 -23.32
C LEU A 167 7.34 -52.91 -24.33
N SER A 168 6.81 -53.29 -25.49
CA SER A 168 6.45 -52.34 -26.56
C SER A 168 5.42 -51.30 -26.11
N GLY A 169 4.45 -51.70 -25.27
CA GLY A 169 3.45 -50.78 -24.71
C GLY A 169 4.06 -49.72 -23.77
N HIS A 170 5.01 -50.11 -22.93
CA HIS A 170 5.72 -49.17 -22.06
C HIS A 170 6.56 -48.17 -22.87
N ARG A 171 7.21 -48.65 -23.94
CA ARG A 171 7.96 -47.80 -24.86
C ARG A 171 7.05 -46.78 -25.56
N ALA A 172 5.91 -47.23 -26.07
CA ALA A 172 4.93 -46.35 -26.72
C ALA A 172 4.40 -45.26 -25.75
N TYR A 173 4.08 -45.64 -24.51
CA TYR A 173 3.63 -44.70 -23.50
C TYR A 173 4.71 -43.70 -23.09
N ALA A 174 5.95 -44.16 -22.88
CA ALA A 174 7.08 -43.30 -22.54
C ALA A 174 7.39 -42.28 -23.65
N HIS A 175 7.32 -42.68 -24.93
CA HIS A 175 7.43 -41.75 -26.05
C HIS A 175 6.28 -40.73 -26.09
N HIS A 176 5.05 -41.15 -25.77
CA HIS A 176 3.93 -40.23 -25.68
C HIS A 176 4.15 -39.17 -24.58
N GLN A 177 4.63 -39.59 -23.41
CA GLN A 177 4.97 -38.67 -22.32
C GLN A 177 6.11 -37.72 -22.71
N ALA A 178 7.17 -38.22 -23.34
CA ALA A 178 8.25 -37.37 -23.84
C ALA A 178 7.74 -36.32 -24.84
N ALA A 179 6.87 -36.71 -25.78
CA ALA A 179 6.26 -35.79 -26.73
C ALA A 179 5.38 -34.72 -26.04
N MET A 180 4.63 -35.10 -25.00
CA MET A 180 3.86 -34.14 -24.19
C MET A 180 4.78 -33.11 -23.51
N TRP A 181 5.86 -33.56 -22.85
CA TRP A 181 6.81 -32.65 -22.19
C TRP A 181 7.54 -31.74 -23.18
N ARG A 182 7.86 -32.25 -24.37
CA ARG A 182 8.39 -31.44 -25.47
C ARG A 182 7.40 -30.34 -25.88
N GLY A 183 6.12 -30.69 -26.07
CA GLY A 183 5.09 -29.71 -26.42
C GLY A 183 4.92 -28.62 -25.36
N LEU A 184 4.96 -28.98 -24.07
CA LEU A 184 4.92 -28.01 -22.97
C LEU A 184 6.14 -27.09 -22.97
N LYS A 185 7.33 -27.64 -23.26
CA LYS A 185 8.58 -26.88 -23.39
C LYS A 185 8.49 -25.85 -24.52
N GLU A 186 8.10 -26.29 -25.73
CA GLU A 186 7.98 -25.44 -26.91
C GLU A 186 6.95 -24.32 -26.69
N TYR A 187 5.79 -24.66 -26.13
CA TYR A 187 4.74 -23.69 -25.78
C TYR A 187 5.23 -22.65 -24.77
N ALA A 188 5.94 -23.08 -23.72
CA ALA A 188 6.49 -22.18 -22.72
C ALA A 188 7.58 -21.26 -23.33
N GLU A 189 8.47 -21.79 -24.17
CA GLU A 189 9.50 -21.00 -24.86
C GLU A 189 8.87 -19.91 -25.74
N ASP A 190 7.81 -20.22 -26.47
CA ASP A 190 7.13 -19.24 -27.33
C ASP A 190 6.44 -18.13 -26.52
N ILE A 191 5.72 -18.48 -25.45
CA ILE A 191 5.11 -17.47 -24.56
C ILE A 191 6.17 -16.60 -23.90
N PHE A 192 7.22 -17.21 -23.36
CA PHE A 192 8.26 -16.46 -22.64
C PHE A 192 9.05 -15.56 -23.57
N ARG A 193 9.28 -15.97 -24.82
CA ARG A 193 9.92 -15.13 -25.84
C ARG A 193 9.09 -13.87 -26.13
N CYS A 194 7.77 -14.00 -26.30
CA CYS A 194 6.89 -12.84 -26.49
C CYS A 194 6.96 -11.86 -25.30
N VAL A 195 6.87 -12.37 -24.07
CA VAL A 195 6.92 -11.53 -22.86
C VAL A 195 8.29 -10.86 -22.68
N GLN A 196 9.38 -11.57 -22.94
CA GLN A 196 10.73 -11.00 -22.82
C GLN A 196 10.99 -9.90 -23.86
N MET A 197 10.40 -9.99 -25.06
CA MET A 197 10.48 -8.94 -26.08
C MET A 197 9.73 -7.66 -25.68
N GLU A 198 8.59 -7.79 -25.01
CA GLU A 198 7.82 -6.64 -24.48
C GLU A 198 8.50 -5.97 -23.29
N VAL A 199 9.28 -6.71 -22.50
CA VAL A 199 9.92 -6.23 -21.26
C VAL A 199 11.30 -5.59 -21.50
N GLN A 200 11.87 -5.67 -22.71
CA GLN A 200 13.10 -4.95 -23.08
C GLN A 200 12.89 -3.43 -22.89
N PRO A 201 13.47 -2.81 -21.85
CA PRO A 201 13.27 -1.40 -21.61
C PRO A 201 14.24 -0.62 -22.50
N GLU A 202 13.72 0.32 -23.30
CA GLU A 202 14.47 1.50 -23.73
C GLU A 202 15.38 1.95 -22.57
N SER A 203 16.68 1.98 -22.83
CA SER A 203 17.75 2.27 -21.89
C SER A 203 17.37 3.41 -20.93
N TYR A 204 16.93 3.06 -19.72
CA TYR A 204 16.71 4.03 -18.64
C TYR A 204 18.07 4.55 -18.18
N THR A 205 18.50 5.66 -18.78
CA THR A 205 19.58 6.48 -18.25
C THR A 205 19.15 6.95 -16.86
N VAL A 206 19.82 6.43 -15.82
CA VAL A 206 19.65 6.89 -14.45
C VAL A 206 20.15 8.33 -14.39
N ARG A 207 19.28 9.31 -14.60
CA ARG A 207 19.55 10.69 -14.21
C ARG A 207 19.63 10.72 -12.68
N SER A 208 20.85 10.64 -12.15
CA SER A 208 21.12 10.88 -10.74
C SER A 208 20.74 12.33 -10.41
N ARG A 209 19.52 12.55 -9.92
CA ARG A 209 19.21 13.80 -9.22
C ARG A 209 19.80 13.71 -7.83
N ARG A 210 20.98 14.32 -7.70
CA ARG A 210 21.64 14.63 -6.44
C ARG A 210 20.72 15.62 -5.70
N TRP A 211 20.11 15.19 -4.61
CA TRP A 211 19.42 16.09 -3.69
C TRP A 211 20.51 16.69 -2.79
N LEU A 212 20.85 17.96 -3.05
CA LEU A 212 21.48 18.87 -2.09
C LEU A 212 20.38 19.53 -1.28
#